data_AF-A0A7X0D5G3-F1
#
_entry.id   AF-A0A7X0D5G3-F1
#
_cell.length_a   1.000
_cell.length_b   1.000
_cell.length_c   1.000
_cell.angle_alpha   90.00
_cell.angle_beta   90.00
_cell.angle_gamma   90.00
#
_symmetry.space_group_name_H-M   'P 1'
#
loop_
_entity.id
_entity.type
_entity.pdbx_description
1 polymer ?
#
loop_
_entity_poly.entity_id
_entity_poly.type
_entity_poly.pdbx_seq_one_letter_code
_entity_poly.pdbx_strand_id
1 'polypeptide(L)'
;MRTPAHVIVTDDSVISAGREMTGAEVTDLARRIDRVRRATTWREMTRNFPIGCWVRSTKTPRPHPDQVIGYAAARASQSEHRLKVRSRRNIEVLMPTSEAERCRPPNDLR
;
A
#
# COMPACT_ATOMS: atom_id res chain seq x y z
N MET A 1 -15.84 26.89 -11.48
CA MET A 1 -14.90 25.75 -11.61
C MET A 1 -13.52 26.23 -11.17
N ARG A 2 -12.89 25.62 -10.16
CA ARG A 2 -11.51 25.94 -9.80
C ARG A 2 -10.59 25.14 -10.74
N THR A 3 -9.81 25.84 -11.54
CA THR A 3 -8.72 25.26 -12.33
C THR A 3 -7.81 24.48 -11.39
N PRO A 4 -7.43 23.22 -11.69
CA PRO A 4 -6.47 22.51 -10.87
C PRO A 4 -5.17 23.35 -10.80
N ALA A 5 -4.70 23.64 -9.60
CA ALA A 5 -3.43 24.33 -9.42
C ALA A 5 -2.31 23.41 -9.94
N HIS A 6 -1.67 23.80 -11.04
CA HIS A 6 -0.50 23.11 -11.56
C HIS A 6 0.67 23.36 -10.62
N VAL A 7 1.29 22.28 -10.13
CA VAL A 7 2.53 22.32 -9.36
C VAL A 7 3.66 21.89 -10.29
N ILE A 8 4.69 22.71 -10.40
CA ILE A 8 5.92 22.41 -11.15
C ILE A 8 7.01 22.13 -10.13
N VAL A 9 7.66 20.98 -10.25
CA VAL A 9 8.82 20.61 -9.43
C VAL A 9 10.05 20.63 -10.33
N THR A 10 11.01 21.47 -10.01
CA THR A 10 12.33 21.53 -10.65
C THR A 10 13.39 20.98 -9.69
N ASP A 11 14.65 20.93 -10.13
CA ASP A 11 15.76 20.45 -9.30
C ASP A 11 16.03 21.35 -8.08
N ASP A 12 15.66 22.63 -8.16
CA ASP A 12 15.96 23.68 -7.19
C ASP A 12 14.73 24.31 -6.52
N SER A 13 13.54 24.20 -7.13
CA SER A 13 12.35 24.95 -6.70
C SER A 13 11.05 24.15 -6.86
N VAL A 14 10.05 24.50 -6.05
CA VAL A 14 8.67 24.02 -6.23
C VAL A 14 7.78 25.22 -6.47
N ILE A 15 7.14 25.29 -7.64
CA ILE A 15 6.34 26.44 -8.07
C ILE A 15 4.86 26.05 -8.11
N SER A 16 4.01 26.87 -7.51
CA SER A 16 2.55 26.72 -7.53
C SER A 16 1.88 28.08 -7.71
N ALA A 17 0.90 28.15 -8.61
CA ALA A 17 0.18 29.39 -8.94
C ALA A 17 1.10 30.56 -9.33
N GLY A 18 2.20 30.27 -10.04
CA GLY A 18 3.13 31.29 -10.54
C GLY A 18 4.12 31.85 -9.51
N ARG A 19 4.20 31.27 -8.30
CA ARG A 19 5.23 31.62 -7.31
C ARG A 19 5.92 30.40 -6.73
N GLU A 20 7.12 30.62 -6.23
CA GLU A 20 7.84 29.62 -5.45
C GLU A 20 7.12 29.35 -4.11
N MET A 21 7.08 28.08 -3.74
CA MET A 21 6.52 27.61 -2.48
C MET A 21 7.58 27.68 -1.39
N THR A 22 7.19 28.13 -0.20
CA THR A 22 8.03 28.06 0.98
C THR A 22 8.20 26.60 1.45
N GLY A 23 9.26 26.32 2.22
CA GLY A 23 9.47 24.98 2.77
C GLY A 23 8.30 24.44 3.62
N ALA A 24 7.57 25.31 4.32
CA ALA A 24 6.37 24.94 5.06
C ALA A 24 5.24 24.50 4.12
N GLU A 25 5.03 25.23 3.02
CA GLU A 25 4.03 24.90 2.01
C GLU A 25 4.38 23.61 1.26
N VAL A 26 5.67 23.39 0.96
CA VAL A 26 6.16 22.13 0.38
C VAL A 26 5.89 20.97 1.32
N THR A 27 6.15 21.15 2.62
CA THR A 27 5.89 20.13 3.64
C THR A 27 4.39 19.78 3.71
N ASP A 28 3.52 20.79 3.68
CA ASP A 28 2.07 20.57 3.70
C ASP A 28 1.55 19.94 2.41
N LEU A 29 2.13 20.30 1.26
CA LEU A 29 1.84 19.64 -0.01
C LEU A 29 2.25 18.16 0.04
N ALA A 30 3.46 17.86 0.52
CA ALA A 30 3.95 16.49 0.67
C ALA A 30 3.01 15.65 1.56
N ARG A 31 2.55 16.19 2.69
CA ARG A 31 1.58 15.52 3.57
C ARG A 31 0.25 15.22 2.85
N ARG A 32 -0.24 16.14 2.02
CA ARG A 32 -1.48 15.93 1.24
C ARG A 32 -1.28 14.85 0.18
N ILE A 33 -0.16 14.88 -0.54
CA ILE A 33 0.20 13.87 -1.54
C ILE A 33 0.31 12.50 -0.87
N ASP A 34 0.99 12.39 0.26
CA ASP A 34 1.13 11.14 1.01
C ASP A 34 -0.23 10.56 1.44
N ARG A 35 -1.15 11.41 1.89
CA ARG A 35 -2.51 10.98 2.24
C ARG A 35 -3.24 10.40 1.04
N VAL A 36 -3.18 11.08 -0.11
CA VAL A 36 -3.84 10.62 -1.35
C VAL A 36 -3.19 9.33 -1.84
N ARG A 37 -1.85 9.27 -1.87
CA ARG A 37 -1.07 8.09 -2.23
C ARG A 37 -1.46 6.89 -1.38
N ARG A 38 -1.47 7.00 -0.05
CA ARG A 38 -1.89 5.90 0.85
C ARG A 38 -3.32 5.46 0.60
N ALA A 39 -4.25 6.39 0.40
CA ALA A 39 -5.64 6.04 0.10
C ALA A 39 -5.77 5.30 -1.25
N THR A 40 -4.94 5.64 -2.24
CA THR A 40 -4.89 4.94 -3.53
C THR A 40 -4.24 3.55 -3.38
N THR A 41 -3.07 3.47 -2.74
CA THR A 41 -2.40 2.19 -2.50
C THR A 41 -3.26 1.23 -1.66
N TRP A 42 -4.01 1.74 -0.69
CA TRP A 42 -4.98 0.95 0.07
C TRP A 42 -6.08 0.33 -0.81
N ARG A 43 -6.67 1.14 -1.71
CA ARG A 43 -7.72 0.68 -2.63
C ARG A 43 -7.17 -0.35 -3.62
N GLU A 44 -5.96 -0.16 -4.12
CA GLU A 44 -5.31 -1.12 -5.02
C GLU A 44 -4.97 -2.43 -4.31
N MET A 45 -4.39 -2.37 -3.11
CA MET A 45 -4.09 -3.56 -2.30
C MET A 45 -5.34 -4.39 -2.03
N THR A 46 -6.42 -3.75 -1.53
CA THR A 46 -7.67 -4.45 -1.19
C THR A 46 -8.37 -5.04 -2.41
N ARG A 47 -8.25 -4.40 -3.59
CA ARG A 47 -8.74 -4.94 -4.87
C ARG A 47 -7.92 -6.14 -5.34
N ASN A 48 -6.60 -6.06 -5.24
CA ASN A 48 -5.70 -7.12 -5.72
C ASN A 48 -5.73 -8.34 -4.78
N PHE A 49 -5.88 -8.12 -3.48
CA PHE A 49 -5.86 -9.15 -2.44
C PHE A 49 -7.16 -9.12 -1.62
N PRO A 50 -8.30 -9.56 -2.19
CA PRO A 50 -9.55 -9.62 -1.44
C PRO A 50 -9.47 -10.62 -0.28
N ILE A 51 -10.20 -10.36 0.81
CA ILE A 51 -10.33 -11.31 1.92
C ILE A 51 -10.80 -12.67 1.38
N GLY A 52 -10.19 -13.74 1.87
CA GLY A 52 -10.42 -15.11 1.44
C GLY A 52 -9.49 -15.59 0.32
N CYS A 53 -8.77 -14.69 -0.36
CA CYS A 53 -7.81 -15.09 -1.37
C CYS A 53 -6.56 -15.76 -0.75
N TRP A 54 -5.87 -16.55 -1.56
CA TRP A 54 -4.66 -17.26 -1.15
C TRP A 54 -3.42 -16.58 -1.71
N VAL A 55 -2.40 -16.45 -0.87
CA VAL A 55 -1.13 -15.81 -1.19
C VAL A 55 0.05 -16.65 -0.74
N ARG A 56 1.17 -16.51 -1.43
CA ARG A 56 2.48 -17.01 -0.99
C ARG A 56 3.43 -15.84 -0.82
N SER A 57 4.35 -15.95 0.14
CA SER A 57 5.46 -15.00 0.23
C SER A 57 6.51 -15.33 -0.83
N THR A 58 6.95 -14.32 -1.57
CA THR A 58 8.04 -14.44 -2.55
C THR A 58 9.43 -14.44 -1.88
N LYS A 59 9.55 -13.86 -0.68
CA LYS A 59 10.82 -13.75 0.05
C LYS A 59 11.04 -14.82 1.11
N THR A 60 9.97 -15.27 1.76
CA THR A 60 10.03 -16.31 2.79
C THR A 60 9.13 -17.46 2.37
N PRO A 61 9.61 -18.35 1.48
CA PRO A 61 8.82 -19.44 0.96
C PRO A 61 8.33 -20.31 2.12
N ARG A 62 7.01 -20.49 2.21
CA ARG A 62 6.38 -21.42 3.14
C ARG A 62 5.87 -22.64 2.37
N PRO A 63 5.82 -23.82 3.02
CA PRO A 63 5.32 -25.04 2.36
C PRO A 63 3.88 -24.92 1.86
N HIS A 64 3.08 -24.06 2.49
CA HIS A 64 1.69 -23.85 2.15
C HIS A 64 1.39 -22.37 1.99
N PRO A 65 0.46 -22.01 1.10
CA PRO A 65 -0.02 -20.64 0.98
C PRO A 65 -0.83 -20.25 2.23
N ASP A 66 -0.87 -18.95 2.49
CA ASP A 66 -1.63 -18.34 3.56
C ASP A 66 -2.90 -17.70 2.99
N GLN A 67 -3.98 -17.66 3.77
CA GLN A 67 -5.24 -17.02 3.38
C GLN A 67 -5.26 -15.57 3.87
N VAL A 68 -5.64 -14.62 3.03
CA VAL A 68 -5.88 -13.23 3.44
C VAL A 68 -7.14 -13.17 4.31
N ILE A 69 -7.00 -12.71 5.54
CA ILE A 69 -8.10 -12.60 6.52
C ILE A 69 -8.38 -11.16 6.94
N GLY A 70 -7.57 -10.21 6.47
CA GLY A 70 -7.75 -8.79 6.74
C GLY A 70 -6.55 -7.97 6.28
N TYR A 71 -6.50 -6.73 6.78
CA TYR A 71 -5.55 -5.72 6.31
C TYR A 71 -5.01 -4.92 7.49
N ALA A 72 -3.77 -4.45 7.38
CA ALA A 72 -3.17 -3.49 8.30
C ALA A 72 -2.70 -2.27 7.51
N ALA A 73 -3.28 -1.11 7.83
CA ALA A 73 -2.91 0.14 7.17
C ALA A 73 -1.50 0.58 7.57
N ALA A 74 -0.73 1.08 6.59
CA ALA A 74 0.57 1.69 6.83
C ALA A 74 0.44 2.88 7.77
N ARG A 75 1.28 2.92 8.81
CA ARG A 75 1.45 4.12 9.65
C ARG A 75 2.31 5.17 8.93
N ALA A 76 2.40 6.36 9.51
CA ALA A 76 3.21 7.46 8.96
C ALA A 76 4.67 7.08 8.68
N SER A 77 5.24 6.21 9.51
CA SER A 77 6.62 5.71 9.41
C SER A 77 6.78 4.47 8.52
N GLN A 78 5.70 3.96 7.92
CA GLN A 78 5.72 2.73 7.13
C GLN A 78 5.51 3.06 5.65
N SER A 79 6.33 2.43 4.81
CA SER A 79 6.31 2.63 3.36
C SER A 79 5.16 1.91 2.66
N GLU A 80 4.60 0.86 3.24
CA GLU A 80 3.56 0.05 2.61
C GLU A 80 2.50 -0.51 3.58
N HIS A 81 1.32 -0.78 3.02
CA HIS A 81 0.25 -1.50 3.71
C HIS A 81 0.56 -2.99 3.75
N ARG A 82 0.01 -3.69 4.75
CA ARG A 82 0.26 -5.11 4.95
C ARG A 82 -1.04 -5.90 4.89
N LEU A 83 -0.93 -7.13 4.41
CA LEU A 83 -1.99 -8.14 4.47
C LEU A 83 -1.92 -8.84 5.82
N LYS A 84 -3.07 -8.99 6.49
CA LYS A 84 -3.18 -9.94 7.59
C LYS A 84 -3.50 -11.30 6.97
N VAL A 85 -2.56 -12.22 7.08
CA VAL A 85 -2.70 -13.57 6.51
C VAL A 85 -2.77 -14.61 7.62
N ARG A 86 -3.46 -15.70 7.35
CA ARG A 86 -3.59 -16.85 8.24
C ARG A 86 -3.04 -18.08 7.56
N SER A 87 -2.08 -18.73 8.22
CA SER A 87 -1.55 -20.01 7.77
C SER A 87 -2.50 -21.15 8.08
N ARG A 88 -2.22 -22.32 7.50
CA ARG A 88 -2.99 -23.56 7.76
C ARG A 88 -2.94 -24.01 9.22
N ARG A 89 -1.87 -23.65 9.94
CA ARG A 89 -1.74 -23.90 11.38
C ARG A 89 -2.48 -22.85 12.22
N ASN A 90 -3.36 -22.05 11.60
CA ASN A 90 -4.12 -20.98 12.21
C ASN A 90 -3.24 -19.87 12.83
N ILE A 91 -2.03 -19.67 12.28
CA ILE A 91 -1.10 -18.62 12.73
C ILE A 91 -1.34 -17.36 11.89
N GLU A 92 -1.59 -16.25 12.55
CA GLU A 92 -1.79 -14.95 11.91
C GLU A 92 -0.48 -14.17 11.80
N VAL A 93 -0.17 -13.68 10.60
CA VAL A 93 1.05 -12.91 10.34
C VAL A 93 0.73 -11.70 9.45
N LEU A 94 1.46 -10.61 9.64
CA LEU A 94 1.41 -9.47 8.72
C LEU A 94 2.42 -9.68 7.58
N MET A 95 1.92 -9.81 6.37
CA MET A 95 2.71 -9.94 5.14
C MET A 95 2.77 -8.60 4.41
N PRO A 96 3.96 -8.08 4.06
CA PRO A 96 4.08 -6.94 3.16
C PRO A 96 3.43 -7.20 1.81
N THR A 97 2.71 -6.22 1.26
CA THR A 97 2.01 -6.41 -0.02
C THR A 97 3.00 -6.66 -1.15
N SER A 98 4.19 -6.04 -1.08
CA SER A 98 5.30 -6.24 -2.02
C SER A 98 5.85 -7.68 -2.05
N GLU A 99 5.55 -8.48 -1.02
CA GLU A 99 6.01 -9.87 -0.90
C GLU A 99 4.91 -10.88 -1.18
N ALA A 100 3.67 -10.42 -1.39
CA ALA A 100 2.52 -11.28 -1.58
C ALA A 100 2.30 -11.56 -3.06
N GLU A 101 2.29 -12.84 -3.43
CA GLU A 101 1.87 -13.29 -4.75
C GLU A 101 0.60 -14.13 -4.62
N ARG A 102 -0.44 -13.79 -5.40
CA ARG A 102 -1.69 -14.56 -5.42
C ARG A 102 -1.42 -15.97 -5.94
N CYS A 103 -2.10 -16.94 -5.34
CA CYS A 103 -2.00 -18.33 -5.77
C CYS A 103 -3.34 -19.05 -5.62
N ARG A 104 -3.35 -20.32 -6.00
CA ARG A 104 -4.50 -21.20 -5.82
C ARG A 104 -4.60 -21.65 -4.35
N PRO A 105 -5.81 -21.98 -3.86
CA PRO A 105 -5.96 -22.64 -2.57
C PRO A 105 -5.14 -23.95 -2.53
N PRO A 106 -4.73 -24.41 -1.33
CA PRO A 106 -4.21 -25.76 -1.12
C PRO A 106 -5.15 -26.82 -1.71
N ASN A 107 -4.58 -27.85 -2.34
CA ASN A 107 -5.34 -28.89 -3.05
C ASN A 107 -6.26 -29.71 -2.14
N ASP A 108 -5.92 -29.79 -0.85
CA ASP A 108 -6.60 -30.55 0.20
C ASP A 108 -7.68 -29.73 0.94
N LEU A 109 -8.03 -28.54 0.44
CA LEU A 109 -9.24 -27.79 0.82
C LEU A 109 -10.32 -27.84 -0.27
N ARG A 110 -10.13 -28.67 -1.31
CA ARG A 110 -11.12 -28.90 -2.38
C ARG A 110 -12.04 -30.07 -2.05
#